data_AF-A0A0Q6KCG9-F1
#
_entry.id   AF-A0A0Q6KCG9-F1
#
_cell.length_a   1.000
_cell.length_b   1.000
_cell.length_c   1.000
_cell.angle_alpha   90.00
_cell.angle_beta   90.00
_cell.angle_gamma   90.00
#
_symmetry.space_group_name_H-M   'P 1'
#
loop_
_entity.id
_entity.type
_entity.pdbx_description
1 polymer ?
#
loop_
_entity_poly.entity_id
_entity_poly.type
_entity_poly.pdbx_seq_one_letter_code
_entity_poly.pdbx_strand_id
1 'polypeptide(L)' 'MRPQPVVGADALDLLSAVDFALRDLAEITQHIILDSAREQAEACRQMLQDAYDAACMAE' A
#
# COMPACT_ATOMS: atom_id res chain seq x y z
N MET A 1 3.68 11.34 26.91
CA MET A 1 4.68 10.69 26.03
C MET A 1 3.93 9.73 25.12
N ARG A 2 3.88 9.96 23.80
CA ARG A 2 3.39 8.94 22.86
C ARG A 2 4.52 7.92 22.66
N PRO A 3 4.26 6.61 22.76
CA PRO A 3 5.28 5.61 22.49
C PRO A 3 5.77 5.77 21.04
N GLN A 4 7.09 5.85 20.86
CA GLN A 4 7.68 5.79 19.53
C GLN A 4 7.59 4.35 19.04
N PRO A 5 7.22 4.12 17.77
CA PRO A 5 7.25 2.79 17.19
C PRO A 5 8.69 2.29 17.24
N VAL A 6 8.91 1.16 17.92
CA VAL A 6 10.18 0.45 17.90
C VAL A 6 10.31 -0.19 16.52
N VAL A 7 11.05 0.46 15.62
CA VAL A 7 11.39 -0.11 14.32
C VAL A 7 12.43 -1.19 14.60
N GLY A 8 11.98 -2.44 14.75
CA GLY A 8 12.86 -3.60 14.93
C GLY A 8 13.70 -3.83 13.68
N ALA A 9 14.83 -4.53 13.83
CA ALA A 9 15.73 -4.87 12.72
C ALA A 9 15.07 -5.74 11.62
N ASP A 10 13.86 -6.27 11.87
CA ASP A 10 13.02 -7.00 10.93
C ASP A 10 11.91 -6.14 10.28
N ALA A 11 11.92 -4.82 10.51
CA ALA A 11 10.96 -3.93 9.87
C ALA A 11 11.24 -3.88 8.37
N LEU A 12 10.23 -4.25 7.58
CA LEU A 12 10.24 -4.09 6.13
C LEU A 12 10.62 -2.66 5.75
N ASP A 13 11.51 -2.54 4.77
CA ASP A 13 11.74 -1.27 4.11
C ASP A 13 10.41 -0.70 3.58
N LEU A 14 10.28 0.63 3.60
CA LEU A 14 9.03 1.30 3.29
C LEU A 14 8.57 1.01 1.86
N LEU A 15 9.48 0.95 0.88
CA LEU A 15 9.12 0.62 -0.51
C LEU A 15 8.67 -0.84 -0.60
N SER A 16 9.36 -1.76 0.07
CA SER A 16 8.94 -3.16 0.12
C SER A 16 7.53 -3.31 0.73
N ALA A 17 7.24 -2.59 1.82
CA ALA A 17 5.92 -2.60 2.46
C ALA A 17 4.81 -2.07 1.53
N VAL A 18 5.10 -1.05 0.72
CA VAL A 18 4.15 -0.50 -0.26
C VAL A 18 3.91 -1.48 -1.42
N ASP A 19 4.93 -2.16 -1.93
CA ASP A 19 4.78 -3.22 -2.95
C ASP A 19 3.88 -4.36 -2.44
N PHE A 20 4.07 -4.81 -1.20
CA PHE A 20 3.17 -5.80 -0.58
C PHE A 20 1.73 -5.27 -0.50
N ALA A 21 1.53 -4.04 -0.01
CA ALA A 21 0.20 -3.46 0.11
C ALA A 21 -0.52 -3.32 -1.26
N LEU A 22 0.20 -3.02 -2.33
CA LEU A 22 -0.35 -2.95 -3.69
C LEU A 22 -0.85 -4.30 -4.19
N ARG A 23 -0.09 -5.38 -3.92
CA ARG A 23 -0.48 -6.76 -4.27
C ARG A 23 -1.69 -7.20 -3.46
N ASP A 24 -1.67 -6.95 -2.15
CA ASP A 24 -2.77 -7.27 -1.26
C ASP A 24 -4.04 -6.53 -1.67
N LEU A 25 -3.95 -5.23 -2.00
CA LEU A 25 -5.08 -4.44 -2.48
C LEU A 25 -5.66 -5.01 -3.78
N ALA A 26 -4.82 -5.41 -4.73
CA ALA A 26 -5.30 -6.03 -5.97
C ALA A 26 -6.03 -7.36 -5.68
N GLU A 27 -5.49 -8.17 -4.76
CA GLU A 27 -6.08 -9.44 -4.38
C GLU A 27 -7.42 -9.25 -3.68
N ILE A 28 -7.51 -8.42 -2.63
CA ILE A 28 -8.76 -8.28 -1.86
C ILE A 28 -9.85 -7.55 -2.65
N THR A 29 -9.49 -6.64 -3.56
CA THR A 29 -10.46 -5.84 -4.33
C THR A 29 -11.39 -6.73 -5.15
N GLN A 30 -10.89 -7.86 -5.68
CA GLN A 30 -11.71 -8.81 -6.45
C GLN A 30 -12.81 -9.49 -5.61
N HIS A 31 -12.65 -9.49 -4.28
CA HIS A 31 -13.58 -10.10 -3.32
C HIS A 31 -14.55 -9.09 -2.70
N ILE A 32 -14.40 -7.79 -2.98
CA ILE A 32 -15.31 -6.76 -2.50
C ILE A 32 -16.60 -6.81 -3.31
N ILE A 33 -17.73 -7.11 -2.64
CA ILE A 33 -19.06 -7.22 -3.27
C ILE A 33 -19.69 -5.84 -3.50
N LEU A 34 -19.48 -4.90 -2.58
CA LEU A 34 -20.06 -3.56 -2.65
C LEU A 34 -19.29 -2.70 -3.66
N ASP A 35 -19.94 -2.31 -4.75
CA ASP A 35 -19.27 -1.61 -5.87
C ASP A 35 -18.58 -0.31 -5.43
N SER A 36 -19.19 0.50 -4.58
CA SER A 36 -18.58 1.74 -4.08
C SER A 36 -17.30 1.49 -3.26
N ALA A 37 -17.25 0.39 -2.51
CA ALA A 37 -16.04 0.00 -1.78
C ALA A 37 -14.96 -0.53 -2.74
N ARG A 38 -15.36 -1.20 -3.84
CA ARG A 38 -14.43 -1.66 -4.89
C ARG A 38 -13.81 -0.47 -5.63
N GLU A 39 -14.62 0.51 -6.00
CA GLU A 39 -14.15 1.76 -6.63
C GLU A 39 -13.18 2.52 -5.73
N GLN A 40 -13.48 2.62 -4.44
CA GLN A 40 -12.58 3.25 -3.46
C GLN A 40 -11.26 2.49 -3.30
N ALA A 41 -11.30 1.16 -3.25
CA ALA A 41 -10.10 0.33 -3.15
C ALA A 41 -9.21 0.50 -4.40
N GLU A 42 -9.81 0.53 -5.59
CA GLU A 42 -9.07 0.74 -6.84
C GLU A 42 -8.45 2.15 -6.91
N ALA A 43 -9.20 3.19 -6.52
CA ALA A 43 -8.67 4.55 -6.48
C ALA A 43 -7.50 4.68 -5.48
N CYS A 44 -7.61 4.04 -4.32
CA CYS A 44 -6.55 3.98 -3.33
C CYS A 44 -5.30 3.26 -3.88
N ARG A 45 -5.50 2.11 -4.52
CA ARG A 45 -4.43 1.32 -5.15
C ARG A 45 -3.71 2.12 -6.23
N GLN A 46 -4.44 2.83 -7.09
CA GLN A 46 -3.85 3.65 -8.15
C GLN A 46 -3.01 4.79 -7.57
N MET A 47 -3.52 5.52 -6.58
CA MET A 47 -2.78 6.60 -5.92
C MET A 47 -1.47 6.08 -5.29
N LEU A 48 -1.50 4.91 -4.66
CA LEU A 48 -0.30 4.28 -4.09
C LEU A 48 0.69 3.82 -5.16
N GLN A 49 0.20 3.27 -6.28
CA GLN A 49 1.05 2.85 -7.40
C GLN A 49 1.79 4.05 -8.00
N ASP A 50 1.08 5.15 -8.25
CA ASP A 50 1.68 6.37 -8.81
C ASP A 50 2.80 6.90 -7.89
N ALA A 51 2.58 6.87 -6.57
CA ALA A 51 3.58 7.30 -5.59
C ALA A 51 4.78 6.34 -5.51
N TYR A 52 4.53 5.04 -5.58
CA TYR A 52 5.56 4.00 -5.59
C TYR A 52 6.45 4.12 -6.83
N ASP A 53 5.85 4.22 -8.02
CA ASP A 53 6.55 4.37 -9.28
C ASP A 53 7.41 5.64 -9.29
N ALA A 54 6.86 6.76 -8.80
CA ALA A 54 7.59 8.01 -8.67
C ALA A 54 8.80 7.90 -7.73
N ALA A 55 8.66 7.14 -6.63
CA ALA A 55 9.76 6.91 -5.69
C ALA A 55 10.85 6.02 -6.30
N CYS A 56 10.50 4.94 -7.00
CA CYS A 56 11.46 4.06 -7.69
C CYS A 56 12.22 4.75 -8.82
N MET A 57 11.63 5.76 -9.47
CA MET A 57 12.28 6.54 -10.53
C MET A 57 13.18 7.66 -10.00
N ALA A 58 13.10 7.98 -8.71
CA ALA A 58 13.89 9.03 -8.07
C ALA A 58 15.23 8.52 -7.48
N GLU A 59 15.45 7.21 -7.52
CA GLU A 59 16.69 6.50 -7.11
C GLU A 59 17.66 6.30 -8.29
#